data_AF-A0A8H5S0W7-F1
#
_entry.id   AF-A0A8H5S0W7-F1
#
_cell.length_a   1.000
_cell.length_b   1.000
_cell.length_c   1.000
_cell.angle_alpha   90.00
_cell.angle_beta   90.00
_cell.angle_gamma   90.00
#
_symmetry.space_group_name_H-M   'P 1'
#
loop_
_entity.id
_entity.type
_entity.pdbx_description
1 polymer ?
#
loop_
_entity_poly.entity_id
_entity_poly.type
_entity_poly.pdbx_seq_one_letter_code
_entity_poly.pdbx_strand_id
1 'polypeptide(L)'
;MDRIPKFRRKPKNPTIQTSVERSSSDTADSIASTELQAATLQSQQLDGQQVLPQKSKLSKRAAFRNFRLRGSTKRARDSPPVELPSSPPPAVVSHDGVKSRPVTAEGDALAHSKGSGPRIPAFLESSMQDIDFKFQELTWAERDRVLEGTKNEGDEDFKWGTFKQVDTQEKGVMDRYINIKPWNHNRVKLQVPEDELDYVNASEITLTSPSDPSREPLRYIAMQGPTQPSIDYVWRMIAEQMSSPAVIVQLTTMAEGGVVKCHQYFPDNQDHPTWTLNEHDAWNDDWQAQITYDSFEELAEGAIEKRKLLMHLKDEEEPRVVWHLLYRRWPDFGVPELEDLDGFFDLMRISRELSAPENPRIIHCSAGVGRTGTFITLEHLMRELELGTFEKYDEPVEGPDLVFETVDHLREQRVGMVQGRPQFMFIYQVMRKLWQDKYGVDEEGNEPAAKRLEVGDPFIDDSVSDSTQANH
;
A
#
# COMPACT_ATOMS: atom_id res chain seq x y z
N MET A 1 -33.51 76.63 -7.93
CA MET A 1 -32.59 77.06 -9.00
C MET A 1 -31.20 77.19 -8.40
N ASP A 2 -30.25 76.46 -8.96
CA ASP A 2 -28.80 76.67 -9.14
C ASP A 2 -28.01 77.47 -8.05
N ARG A 3 -26.84 77.07 -7.55
CA ARG A 3 -25.65 76.52 -8.24
C ARG A 3 -24.69 75.74 -7.29
N ILE A 4 -24.03 74.73 -7.84
CA ILE A 4 -22.79 74.05 -7.37
C ILE A 4 -21.60 74.98 -7.81
N PRO A 5 -20.42 75.16 -7.12
CA PRO A 5 -19.50 74.04 -6.83
C PRO A 5 -18.37 74.15 -5.76
N LYS A 6 -17.90 72.97 -5.28
CA LYS A 6 -16.48 72.46 -5.30
C LYS A 6 -16.11 71.62 -4.06
N PHE A 7 -15.72 70.37 -4.32
CA PHE A 7 -15.13 69.43 -3.34
C PHE A 7 -13.77 69.91 -2.80
N ARG A 8 -13.49 69.64 -1.53
CA ARG A 8 -12.12 69.65 -0.97
C ARG A 8 -11.91 68.38 -0.13
N ARG A 9 -10.83 67.65 -0.41
CA ARG A 9 -10.55 66.30 0.14
C ARG A 9 -10.00 66.35 1.58
N LYS A 10 -10.34 65.35 2.40
CA LYS A 10 -9.75 65.11 3.73
C LYS A 10 -8.33 64.50 3.63
N PRO A 11 -7.46 64.67 4.65
CA PRO A 11 -6.06 64.23 4.61
C PRO A 11 -5.89 62.69 4.78
N LYS A 12 -4.72 62.18 4.38
CA LYS A 12 -4.34 60.75 4.45
C LYS A 12 -3.69 60.40 5.79
N ASN A 13 -3.91 59.16 6.25
CA ASN A 13 -3.16 58.53 7.34
C ASN A 13 -1.78 58.03 6.87
N PRO A 14 -0.79 57.87 7.78
CA PRO A 14 0.58 57.49 7.41
C PRO A 14 0.72 56.02 6.97
N THR A 15 1.70 55.78 6.10
CA THR A 15 2.03 54.47 5.52
C THR A 15 2.95 53.69 6.45
N ILE A 16 2.56 52.47 6.83
CA ILE A 16 3.46 51.44 7.35
C ILE A 16 3.97 50.63 6.16
N GLN A 17 5.29 50.39 6.07
CA GLN A 17 5.87 49.53 5.05
C GLN A 17 5.67 48.05 5.41
N THR A 18 5.13 47.28 4.48
CA THR A 18 5.13 45.81 4.53
C THR A 18 5.89 45.24 3.33
N SER A 19 7.22 45.27 3.43
CA SER A 19 8.09 44.46 2.57
C SER A 19 8.09 43.02 3.11
N VAL A 20 7.27 42.16 2.52
CA VAL A 20 7.39 40.70 2.65
C VAL A 20 7.82 40.18 1.29
N GLU A 21 9.07 39.74 1.20
CA GLU A 21 9.57 39.06 0.01
C GLU A 21 8.86 37.72 -0.14
N ARG A 22 8.27 37.47 -1.32
CA ARG A 22 7.77 36.15 -1.69
C ARG A 22 8.93 35.32 -2.21
N SER A 23 9.59 34.56 -1.33
CA SER A 23 10.42 33.43 -1.75
C SER A 23 9.51 32.27 -2.14
N SER A 24 9.36 32.03 -3.44
CA SER A 24 8.79 30.79 -3.96
C SER A 24 9.80 29.66 -3.81
N SER A 25 9.50 28.70 -2.94
CA SER A 25 10.23 27.43 -2.82
C SER A 25 9.22 26.30 -2.74
N ASP A 26 9.27 25.39 -3.72
CA ASP A 26 8.41 24.21 -3.77
C ASP A 26 8.63 23.34 -2.54
N THR A 27 7.54 23.02 -1.83
CA THR A 27 7.58 22.36 -0.51
C THR A 27 7.44 20.84 -0.56
N ALA A 28 7.58 20.24 -1.75
CA ALA A 28 7.58 18.79 -1.92
C ALA A 28 8.90 18.15 -1.45
N ASP A 29 10.05 18.75 -1.78
CA ASP A 29 11.39 18.22 -1.43
C ASP A 29 11.73 18.36 0.07
N SER A 30 10.94 19.12 0.83
CA SER A 30 11.18 19.37 2.25
C SER A 30 10.98 18.13 3.12
N ILE A 31 10.19 17.13 2.70
CA ILE A 31 9.83 15.99 3.56
C ILE A 31 10.90 14.90 3.52
N ALA A 32 11.40 14.56 2.32
CA ALA A 32 12.56 13.67 2.17
C ALA A 32 13.83 14.22 2.82
N SER A 33 13.97 15.56 2.84
CA SER A 33 15.07 16.26 3.53
C SER A 33 15.03 16.07 5.06
N THR A 34 13.85 15.92 5.66
CA THR A 34 13.70 15.75 7.12
C THR A 34 14.21 14.40 7.60
N GLU A 35 14.05 13.33 6.80
CA GLU A 35 14.58 12.01 7.14
C GLU A 35 16.12 11.98 7.12
N LEU A 36 16.75 12.71 6.20
CA LEU A 36 18.22 12.93 6.21
C LEU A 36 18.68 13.70 7.45
N GLN A 37 17.93 14.72 7.87
CA GLN A 37 18.28 15.50 9.08
C GLN A 37 18.10 14.68 10.36
N ALA A 38 17.07 13.84 10.45
CA ALA A 38 16.89 12.90 11.56
C ALA A 38 18.03 11.87 11.65
N ALA A 39 18.46 11.31 10.50
CA ALA A 39 19.62 10.41 10.45
C ALA A 39 20.93 11.11 10.86
N THR A 40 21.08 12.40 10.52
CA THR A 40 22.27 13.18 10.89
C THR A 40 22.38 13.37 12.41
N LEU A 41 21.26 13.59 13.11
CA LEU A 41 21.25 13.76 14.57
C LEU A 41 21.59 12.47 15.34
N GLN A 42 21.24 11.29 14.81
CA GLN A 42 21.62 10.01 15.43
C GLN A 42 23.10 9.65 15.21
N SER A 43 23.74 10.17 14.16
CA SER A 43 25.12 9.83 13.81
C SER A 43 26.21 10.37 14.75
N GLN A 44 25.88 11.25 15.69
CA GLN A 44 26.84 11.93 16.57
C GLN A 44 27.12 11.24 17.92
N GLN A 45 26.58 10.03 18.17
CA GLN A 45 26.70 9.36 19.49
C GLN A 45 27.41 8.00 19.52
N LEU A 46 27.88 7.46 18.37
CA LEU A 46 28.60 6.17 18.34
C LEU A 46 29.84 6.25 17.45
N ASP A 47 30.99 6.53 18.07
CA ASP A 47 32.30 6.44 17.44
C ASP A 47 33.18 5.44 18.23
N GLY A 48 33.52 4.31 17.61
CA GLY A 48 33.96 3.12 18.37
C GLY A 48 34.41 1.92 17.54
N GLN A 49 35.48 2.09 16.76
CA GLN A 49 36.43 1.05 16.30
C GLN A 49 35.96 -0.36 15.86
N GLN A 50 36.19 -0.63 14.56
CA GLN A 50 37.12 -1.67 14.02
C GLN A 50 36.62 -2.83 13.12
N VAL A 51 37.38 -2.97 12.01
CA VAL A 51 37.76 -4.18 11.24
C VAL A 51 36.74 -4.85 10.29
N LEU A 52 37.04 -4.71 8.99
CA LEU A 52 36.51 -5.47 7.85
C LEU A 52 37.31 -6.77 7.61
N PRO A 53 36.66 -7.89 7.23
CA PRO A 53 37.26 -8.95 6.44
C PRO A 53 36.73 -9.02 4.98
N GLN A 54 37.38 -9.86 4.17
CA GLN A 54 37.44 -9.70 2.71
C GLN A 54 36.35 -10.45 1.91
N LYS A 55 36.08 -9.93 0.71
CA LYS A 55 35.23 -10.57 -0.33
C LYS A 55 35.89 -11.84 -0.88
N SER A 56 35.24 -13.00 -0.75
CA SER A 56 35.55 -14.21 -1.54
C SER A 56 34.66 -14.29 -2.78
N LYS A 57 35.28 -14.43 -3.95
CA LYS A 57 34.57 -14.68 -5.22
C LYS A 57 34.41 -16.20 -5.39
N LEU A 58 33.20 -16.70 -5.61
CA LEU A 58 32.98 -18.05 -6.12
C LEU A 58 32.03 -18.09 -7.32
N SER A 59 32.23 -19.12 -8.14
CA SER A 59 31.85 -19.13 -9.56
C SER A 59 30.49 -19.77 -9.80
N LYS A 60 29.74 -19.20 -10.75
CA LYS A 60 28.57 -19.81 -11.38
C LYS A 60 28.89 -21.21 -11.94
N ARG A 61 27.98 -22.17 -11.72
CA ARG A 61 27.57 -23.19 -12.71
C ARG A 61 26.08 -23.42 -12.56
N ALA A 62 25.35 -23.50 -13.68
CA ALA A 62 23.90 -23.58 -13.71
C ALA A 62 23.41 -24.77 -14.55
N ALA A 63 22.28 -25.33 -14.12
CA ALA A 63 21.35 -26.16 -14.88
C ALA A 63 19.99 -25.98 -14.18
N PHE A 64 18.83 -25.82 -14.83
CA PHE A 64 18.46 -26.13 -16.22
C PHE A 64 17.74 -24.97 -16.93
N ARG A 65 17.39 -25.16 -18.22
CA ARG A 65 16.65 -24.22 -19.06
C ARG A 65 15.16 -24.57 -19.07
N ASN A 66 14.28 -23.55 -19.16
CA ASN A 66 13.51 -23.29 -20.39
C ASN A 66 12.50 -22.13 -20.23
N PHE A 67 12.87 -20.93 -20.68
CA PHE A 67 11.96 -20.01 -21.40
C PHE A 67 12.80 -19.19 -22.39
N ARG A 68 12.27 -18.91 -23.58
CA ARG A 68 12.98 -18.16 -24.65
C ARG A 68 12.11 -16.99 -25.12
N LEU A 69 12.45 -15.78 -24.65
CA LEU A 69 11.97 -14.55 -25.28
C LEU A 69 12.81 -14.26 -26.54
N ARG A 70 12.14 -14.10 -27.69
CA ARG A 70 12.77 -13.69 -28.95
C ARG A 70 12.92 -12.16 -28.99
N GLY A 71 14.11 -11.66 -28.64
CA GLY A 71 14.44 -10.27 -28.93
C GLY A 71 14.62 -10.03 -30.43
N SER A 72 13.83 -9.12 -31.02
CA SER A 72 13.97 -8.71 -32.43
C SER A 72 14.71 -7.37 -32.53
N THR A 73 16.02 -7.42 -32.79
CA THR A 73 16.80 -6.23 -33.15
C THR A 73 16.89 -6.09 -34.67
N LYS A 74 16.25 -5.07 -35.28
CA LYS A 74 16.64 -4.61 -36.62
C LYS A 74 16.68 -3.09 -36.77
N ARG A 75 17.86 -2.69 -37.26
CA ARG A 75 18.39 -1.36 -37.60
C ARG A 75 17.44 -0.43 -38.35
N ALA A 76 17.66 0.87 -38.14
CA ALA A 76 17.19 1.98 -38.95
C ALA A 76 17.60 1.88 -40.43
N ARG A 77 16.84 2.58 -41.29
CA ARG A 77 17.25 3.02 -42.64
C ARG A 77 16.42 4.21 -43.12
N ASP A 78 16.93 4.87 -44.16
CA ASP A 78 16.75 6.29 -44.47
C ASP A 78 15.41 6.69 -45.15
N SER A 79 15.15 8.00 -45.13
CA SER A 79 14.02 8.68 -45.78
C SER A 79 14.20 8.87 -47.30
N PRO A 80 13.10 8.89 -48.08
CA PRO A 80 13.08 9.42 -49.45
C PRO A 80 12.56 10.88 -49.53
N PRO A 81 12.86 11.63 -50.61
CA PRO A 81 12.61 13.08 -50.70
C PRO A 81 11.28 13.50 -51.35
N VAL A 82 11.04 14.82 -51.30
CA VAL A 82 9.88 15.61 -51.76
C VAL A 82 9.75 15.70 -53.29
N GLU A 83 8.52 15.60 -53.83
CA GLU A 83 8.10 16.32 -55.05
C GLU A 83 6.61 16.79 -54.99
N LEU A 84 6.37 17.99 -55.52
CA LEU A 84 5.12 18.68 -55.93
C LEU A 84 5.50 19.45 -57.23
N PRO A 85 4.59 19.92 -58.13
CA PRO A 85 3.16 20.27 -57.91
C PRO A 85 2.18 19.96 -59.08
N SER A 86 0.88 20.28 -58.94
CA SER A 86 0.09 21.15 -59.88
C SER A 86 -1.45 21.14 -59.64
N SER A 87 -2.12 22.22 -60.05
CA SER A 87 -3.59 22.47 -60.09
C SER A 87 -3.81 23.76 -60.93
N PRO A 88 -5.05 24.25 -61.23
CA PRO A 88 -6.42 23.71 -61.11
C PRO A 88 -6.97 23.48 -62.56
N PRO A 89 -8.05 24.07 -63.14
CA PRO A 89 -9.42 24.50 -62.70
C PRO A 89 -10.56 23.96 -63.64
N PRO A 90 -11.82 24.48 -63.65
CA PRO A 90 -12.72 24.95 -62.58
C PRO A 90 -14.10 24.21 -62.55
N ALA A 91 -15.00 24.65 -61.67
CA ALA A 91 -16.31 24.04 -61.35
C ALA A 91 -17.47 24.32 -62.34
N VAL A 92 -18.54 23.52 -62.20
CA VAL A 92 -19.92 23.88 -62.59
C VAL A 92 -20.88 23.57 -61.44
N VAL A 93 -21.75 24.52 -61.11
CA VAL A 93 -22.84 24.39 -60.12
C VAL A 93 -24.14 24.05 -60.83
N SER A 94 -25.01 23.26 -60.22
CA SER A 94 -26.44 23.23 -60.57
C SER A 94 -27.29 22.98 -59.33
N HIS A 95 -28.40 23.73 -59.24
CA HIS A 95 -29.39 23.67 -58.18
C HIS A 95 -30.44 22.57 -58.44
N ASP A 96 -31.27 22.37 -57.41
CA ASP A 96 -32.57 21.67 -57.35
C ASP A 96 -32.57 20.38 -56.50
N GLY A 97 -33.54 20.15 -55.59
CA GLY A 97 -34.66 21.03 -55.24
C GLY A 97 -35.95 20.34 -54.82
N VAL A 98 -35.94 19.24 -54.05
CA VAL A 98 -37.19 18.58 -53.60
C VAL A 98 -37.15 18.20 -52.12
N LYS A 99 -38.26 18.45 -51.40
CA LYS A 99 -38.50 18.06 -50.01
C LYS A 99 -39.17 16.68 -49.93
N SER A 100 -38.73 15.82 -49.01
CA SER A 100 -39.64 14.91 -48.29
C SER A 100 -39.01 14.32 -47.01
N ARG A 101 -39.83 14.25 -45.98
CA ARG A 101 -39.64 13.60 -44.67
C ARG A 101 -41.06 13.15 -44.24
N PRO A 102 -41.26 12.17 -43.35
CA PRO A 102 -40.46 10.97 -43.05
C PRO A 102 -41.26 9.67 -43.31
N VAL A 103 -40.62 8.51 -43.33
CA VAL A 103 -41.31 7.23 -43.06
C VAL A 103 -40.43 6.35 -42.16
N THR A 104 -40.98 5.96 -41.02
CA THR A 104 -40.46 4.93 -40.13
C THR A 104 -40.82 3.55 -40.64
N ALA A 105 -39.84 2.66 -40.80
CA ALA A 105 -40.04 1.21 -40.82
C ALA A 105 -38.75 0.54 -40.31
N GLU A 106 -38.92 -0.45 -39.45
CA GLU A 106 -37.82 -1.18 -38.81
C GLU A 106 -37.05 -2.04 -39.82
N GLY A 107 -35.76 -2.19 -39.60
CA GLY A 107 -34.88 -3.07 -40.38
C GLY A 107 -33.76 -3.57 -39.48
N ASP A 108 -33.68 -4.90 -39.33
CA ASP A 108 -32.86 -5.58 -38.32
C ASP A 108 -31.41 -5.09 -38.23
N ALA A 109 -31.05 -4.52 -37.08
CA ALA A 109 -29.67 -4.30 -36.66
C ALA A 109 -29.13 -5.53 -35.90
N LEU A 110 -29.27 -6.74 -36.46
CA LEU A 110 -28.58 -7.94 -35.99
C LEU A 110 -27.13 -8.00 -36.51
N ALA A 111 -26.41 -6.89 -36.32
CA ALA A 111 -24.98 -6.81 -36.56
C ALA A 111 -24.22 -7.55 -35.44
N HIS A 112 -23.37 -8.49 -35.81
CA HIS A 112 -22.68 -9.35 -34.87
C HIS A 112 -21.59 -8.59 -34.08
N SER A 113 -21.74 -8.45 -32.76
CA SER A 113 -20.65 -8.06 -31.85
C SER A 113 -20.14 -9.28 -31.06
N LYS A 114 -19.39 -10.17 -31.74
CA LYS A 114 -18.56 -11.15 -31.04
C LYS A 114 -17.21 -10.50 -30.67
N GLY A 115 -16.88 -10.50 -29.37
CA GLY A 115 -15.49 -10.32 -28.90
C GLY A 115 -15.03 -8.89 -28.63
N SER A 116 -15.59 -8.24 -27.61
CA SER A 116 -14.87 -7.21 -26.86
C SER A 116 -15.15 -7.40 -25.36
N GLY A 117 -14.11 -7.59 -24.56
CA GLY A 117 -14.21 -7.59 -23.10
C GLY A 117 -14.65 -6.21 -22.55
N PRO A 118 -14.82 -6.08 -21.22
CA PRO A 118 -15.14 -4.79 -20.62
C PRO A 118 -14.06 -3.76 -20.97
N ARG A 119 -14.49 -2.51 -21.16
CA ARG A 119 -13.58 -1.42 -21.47
C ARG A 119 -12.75 -1.07 -20.23
N ILE A 120 -11.49 -0.70 -20.44
CA ILE A 120 -10.61 -0.29 -19.33
C ILE A 120 -11.21 0.91 -18.56
N PRO A 121 -11.20 0.89 -17.22
CA PRO A 121 -11.70 1.98 -16.41
C PRO A 121 -11.01 3.32 -16.70
N ALA A 122 -11.79 4.39 -16.77
CA ALA A 122 -11.29 5.72 -17.13
C ALA A 122 -10.20 6.21 -16.16
N PHE A 123 -10.32 5.91 -14.86
CA PHE A 123 -9.30 6.27 -13.87
C PHE A 123 -7.97 5.53 -14.09
N LEU A 124 -7.97 4.31 -14.62
CA LEU A 124 -6.75 3.58 -15.00
C LEU A 124 -6.12 4.13 -16.27
N GLU A 125 -6.85 4.86 -17.12
CA GLU A 125 -6.31 5.60 -18.28
C GLU A 125 -5.80 7.02 -17.94
N SER A 126 -5.97 7.49 -16.70
CA SER A 126 -5.51 8.83 -16.24
C SER A 126 -4.08 9.15 -16.68
N SER A 127 -3.84 10.41 -17.07
CA SER A 127 -2.49 10.86 -17.37
C SER A 127 -1.64 10.97 -16.10
N MET A 128 -0.31 10.99 -16.25
CA MET A 128 0.58 11.24 -15.11
C MET A 128 0.31 12.59 -14.43
N GLN A 129 -0.17 13.60 -15.18
CA GLN A 129 -0.49 14.91 -14.61
C GLN A 129 -1.76 14.85 -13.75
N ASP A 130 -2.77 14.08 -14.16
CA ASP A 130 -4.01 13.91 -13.41
C ASP A 130 -3.77 13.10 -12.13
N ILE A 131 -2.95 12.04 -12.21
CA ILE A 131 -2.55 11.23 -11.03
C ILE A 131 -1.71 12.09 -10.06
N ASP A 132 -0.84 12.97 -10.57
CA ASP A 132 -0.08 13.91 -9.74
C ASP A 132 -0.95 14.96 -9.06
N PHE A 133 -2.01 15.43 -9.74
CA PHE A 133 -2.99 16.34 -9.15
C PHE A 133 -3.77 15.67 -8.02
N LYS A 134 -4.30 14.46 -8.27
CA LYS A 134 -4.99 13.61 -7.27
C LYS A 134 -4.11 13.36 -6.04
N PHE A 135 -2.81 13.12 -6.21
CA PHE A 135 -1.89 12.95 -5.09
C PHE A 135 -1.69 14.25 -4.26
N GLN A 136 -1.75 15.41 -4.90
CA GLN A 136 -1.72 16.70 -4.20
C GLN A 136 -3.01 16.95 -3.43
N GLU A 137 -4.18 16.58 -3.98
CA GLU A 137 -5.47 16.64 -3.30
C GLU A 137 -5.49 15.78 -2.03
N LEU A 138 -5.05 14.52 -2.09
CA LEU A 138 -4.86 13.65 -0.91
C LEU A 138 -3.95 14.30 0.14
N THR A 139 -2.94 15.06 -0.30
CA THR A 139 -1.98 15.72 0.58
C THR A 139 -2.55 17.00 1.22
N TRP A 140 -3.44 17.72 0.52
CA TRP A 140 -4.17 18.85 1.11
C TRP A 140 -5.25 18.38 2.08
N ALA A 141 -6.07 17.39 1.70
CA ALA A 141 -7.11 16.84 2.56
C ALA A 141 -6.55 16.22 3.86
N GLU A 142 -5.34 15.65 3.83
CA GLU A 142 -4.64 15.18 5.03
C GLU A 142 -4.12 16.34 5.89
N ARG A 143 -3.57 17.40 5.30
CA ARG A 143 -3.13 18.60 6.04
C ARG A 143 -4.30 19.26 6.76
N ASP A 144 -5.47 19.32 6.15
CA ASP A 144 -6.66 19.88 6.78
C ASP A 144 -7.12 19.01 7.97
N ARG A 145 -7.10 17.68 7.86
CA ARG A 145 -7.33 16.75 8.99
C ARG A 145 -6.34 16.97 10.14
N VAL A 146 -5.04 17.07 9.86
CA VAL A 146 -4.00 17.39 10.88
C VAL A 146 -4.25 18.75 11.54
N LEU A 147 -4.63 19.77 10.76
CA LEU A 147 -4.94 21.11 11.28
C LEU A 147 -6.22 21.13 12.13
N GLU A 148 -7.22 20.32 11.80
CA GLU A 148 -8.40 20.11 12.64
C GLU A 148 -8.04 19.38 13.95
N GLY A 149 -7.22 18.33 13.90
CA GLY A 149 -6.70 17.67 15.10
C GLY A 149 -5.96 18.64 16.02
N THR A 150 -5.09 19.48 15.45
CA THR A 150 -4.33 20.50 16.18
C THR A 150 -5.22 21.60 16.79
N LYS A 151 -6.40 21.88 16.21
CA LYS A 151 -7.36 22.85 16.77
C LYS A 151 -8.19 22.27 17.92
N ASN A 152 -8.36 20.95 17.95
CA ASN A 152 -9.22 20.25 18.89
C ASN A 152 -8.41 19.36 19.87
N GLU A 153 -7.14 19.68 20.14
CA GLU A 153 -6.24 18.89 21.00
C GLU A 153 -6.71 18.67 22.44
N GLY A 154 -7.74 19.39 22.90
CA GLY A 154 -8.36 19.21 24.22
C GLY A 154 -9.51 18.20 24.24
N ASP A 155 -9.84 17.60 23.10
CA ASP A 155 -10.84 16.54 22.95
C ASP A 155 -10.11 15.25 22.54
N GLU A 156 -9.96 14.33 23.49
CA GLU A 156 -9.22 13.08 23.28
C GLU A 156 -9.92 12.13 22.30
N ASP A 157 -11.25 12.24 22.16
CA ASP A 157 -12.06 11.44 21.25
C ASP A 157 -12.23 12.11 19.87
N PHE A 158 -11.66 13.30 19.66
CA PHE A 158 -11.75 13.99 18.37
C PHE A 158 -11.15 13.13 17.24
N LYS A 159 -11.90 12.99 16.13
CA LYS A 159 -11.56 12.06 15.04
C LYS A 159 -10.12 12.20 14.55
N TRP A 160 -9.65 13.43 14.33
CA TRP A 160 -8.29 13.72 13.85
C TRP A 160 -7.28 14.03 14.96
N GLY A 161 -7.64 13.80 16.22
CA GLY A 161 -6.72 13.87 17.35
C GLY A 161 -5.64 12.78 17.25
N THR A 162 -4.50 12.99 17.91
CA THR A 162 -3.40 12.02 17.96
C THR A 162 -2.88 11.90 19.38
N PHE A 163 -2.49 10.69 19.79
CA PHE A 163 -2.05 10.43 21.16
C PHE A 163 -0.74 11.16 21.51
N LYS A 164 -0.73 11.79 22.69
CA LYS A 164 0.40 12.54 23.25
C LYS A 164 0.97 11.78 24.43
N GLN A 165 1.98 10.94 24.17
CA GLN A 165 2.70 10.24 25.23
C GLN A 165 3.41 11.25 26.16
N VAL A 166 3.06 11.23 27.45
CA VAL A 166 3.58 12.14 28.48
C VAL A 166 4.73 11.56 29.30
N ASP A 167 4.79 10.24 29.41
CA ASP A 167 5.72 9.44 30.24
C ASP A 167 7.01 9.02 29.51
N THR A 168 7.34 9.69 28.39
CA THR A 168 8.50 9.34 27.52
C THR A 168 9.86 9.26 28.23
N GLN A 169 10.01 9.89 29.39
CA GLN A 169 11.23 9.80 30.22
C GLN A 169 11.33 8.49 31.01
N GLU A 170 10.19 7.85 31.30
CA GLU A 170 10.07 6.66 32.15
C GLU A 170 9.85 5.40 31.30
N LYS A 171 8.84 5.41 30.42
CA LYS A 171 8.52 4.29 29.51
C LYS A 171 9.31 4.32 28.19
N GLY A 172 10.08 5.39 27.94
CA GLY A 172 10.83 5.60 26.68
C GLY A 172 9.96 6.10 25.51
N VAL A 173 10.59 6.42 24.38
CA VAL A 173 9.91 6.95 23.20
C VAL A 173 9.29 5.82 22.38
N MET A 174 7.95 5.71 22.40
CA MET A 174 7.24 4.69 21.64
C MET A 174 7.27 4.96 20.13
N ASP A 175 7.04 6.20 19.71
CA ASP A 175 6.97 6.56 18.28
C ASP A 175 8.33 6.54 17.59
N ARG A 176 8.45 5.82 16.48
CA ARG A 176 9.65 5.83 15.62
C ARG A 176 9.84 7.18 14.90
N TYR A 177 8.73 7.82 14.52
CA TYR A 177 8.72 9.11 13.86
C TYR A 177 7.67 10.00 14.53
N ILE A 178 8.10 11.10 15.14
CA ILE A 178 7.23 12.00 15.94
C ILE A 178 6.02 12.55 15.15
N ASN A 179 6.16 12.65 13.82
CA ASN A 179 5.15 13.15 12.89
C ASN A 179 4.24 12.05 12.30
N ILE A 180 4.40 10.78 12.66
CA ILE A 180 3.58 9.66 12.19
C ILE A 180 2.95 8.97 13.41
N LYS A 181 1.70 9.33 13.71
CA LYS A 181 0.92 8.83 14.83
C LYS A 181 -0.42 8.27 14.33
N PRO A 182 -1.01 7.26 14.99
CA PRO A 182 -2.37 6.84 14.69
C PRO A 182 -3.37 7.95 15.08
N TRP A 183 -4.52 8.00 14.39
CA TRP A 183 -5.64 8.85 14.82
C TRP A 183 -6.29 8.27 16.09
N ASN A 184 -6.78 9.12 16.98
CA ASN A 184 -7.33 8.66 18.27
C ASN A 184 -8.56 7.76 18.11
N HIS A 185 -9.41 8.01 17.11
CA HIS A 185 -10.67 7.28 16.92
C HIS A 185 -10.51 5.81 16.51
N ASN A 186 -9.33 5.39 16.02
CA ASN A 186 -9.06 4.03 15.59
C ASN A 186 -7.62 3.57 15.85
N ARG A 187 -6.89 4.23 16.76
CA ARG A 187 -5.64 3.69 17.31
C ARG A 187 -5.97 2.40 18.06
N VAL A 188 -5.08 1.42 17.97
CA VAL A 188 -5.19 0.25 18.85
C VAL A 188 -4.91 0.70 20.28
N LYS A 189 -5.77 0.30 21.21
CA LYS A 189 -5.62 0.52 22.66
C LYS A 189 -5.37 -0.84 23.32
N LEU A 190 -4.30 -0.94 24.12
CA LEU A 190 -4.01 -2.15 24.89
C LEU A 190 -4.98 -2.28 26.06
N GLN A 191 -5.36 -3.51 26.43
CA GLN A 191 -6.29 -3.79 27.52
C GLN A 191 -5.55 -3.80 28.86
N VAL A 192 -5.12 -2.63 29.33
CA VAL A 192 -4.27 -2.40 30.52
C VAL A 192 -5.04 -1.73 31.66
N PRO A 193 -4.51 -1.68 32.90
CA PRO A 193 -5.08 -0.86 33.97
C PRO A 193 -5.16 0.63 33.63
N GLU A 194 -6.11 1.35 34.22
CA GLU A 194 -6.45 2.75 33.86
C GLU A 194 -5.29 3.75 34.02
N ASP A 195 -4.40 3.54 34.99
CA ASP A 195 -3.22 4.39 35.24
C ASP A 195 -2.00 4.02 34.37
N GLU A 196 -2.10 3.01 33.50
CA GLU A 196 -0.98 2.48 32.71
C GLU A 196 -1.06 2.81 31.22
N LEU A 197 0.09 2.75 30.54
CA LEU A 197 0.21 3.17 29.15
C LEU A 197 -0.45 2.16 28.19
N ASP A 198 -1.63 2.52 27.67
CA ASP A 198 -2.40 1.74 26.68
C ASP A 198 -1.88 1.84 25.23
N TYR A 199 -0.80 2.59 25.01
CA TYR A 199 -0.42 3.10 23.69
C TYR A 199 0.54 2.19 22.92
N VAL A 200 0.12 1.84 21.71
CA VAL A 200 0.98 1.28 20.65
C VAL A 200 0.74 2.08 19.37
N ASN A 201 1.79 2.39 18.60
CA ASN A 201 1.66 3.12 17.33
C ASN A 201 1.17 2.17 16.22
N ALA A 202 -0.13 1.90 16.27
CA ALA A 202 -0.87 1.06 15.36
C ALA A 202 -2.29 1.59 15.15
N SER A 203 -2.85 1.37 13.96
CA SER A 203 -4.21 1.74 13.58
C SER A 203 -4.97 0.51 13.08
N GLU A 204 -6.22 0.35 13.51
CA GLU A 204 -7.15 -0.58 12.88
C GLU A 204 -7.58 -0.05 11.51
N ILE A 205 -7.51 -0.89 10.48
CA ILE A 205 -7.88 -0.54 9.10
C ILE A 205 -8.96 -1.49 8.63
N THR A 206 -10.07 -0.94 8.14
CA THR A 206 -11.21 -1.68 7.57
C THR A 206 -11.54 -1.17 6.17
N LEU A 207 -11.66 -2.10 5.21
CA LEU A 207 -11.98 -1.85 3.79
C LEU A 207 -13.12 -2.73 3.28
N THR A 208 -14.33 -2.17 3.26
CA THR A 208 -15.55 -2.76 2.68
C THR A 208 -15.50 -2.73 1.16
N SER A 209 -16.11 -3.70 0.47
CA SER A 209 -16.23 -3.63 -0.99
C SER A 209 -17.26 -2.56 -1.40
N PRO A 210 -16.95 -1.64 -2.32
CA PRO A 210 -17.92 -0.69 -2.84
C PRO A 210 -18.95 -1.33 -3.78
N SER A 211 -18.68 -2.53 -4.33
CA SER A 211 -19.63 -3.25 -5.20
C SER A 211 -20.48 -4.28 -4.46
N ASP A 212 -19.99 -4.80 -3.33
CA ASP A 212 -20.68 -5.74 -2.46
C ASP A 212 -20.52 -5.33 -0.97
N PRO A 213 -21.33 -4.39 -0.46
CA PRO A 213 -21.30 -3.98 0.94
C PRO A 213 -21.74 -5.07 1.94
N SER A 214 -22.24 -6.21 1.45
CA SER A 214 -22.66 -7.35 2.27
C SER A 214 -21.54 -8.35 2.54
N ARG A 215 -20.45 -8.29 1.77
CA ARG A 215 -19.24 -9.08 1.96
C ARG A 215 -18.41 -8.54 3.11
N GLU A 216 -17.85 -9.46 3.89
CA GLU A 216 -16.92 -9.16 4.98
C GLU A 216 -15.80 -8.20 4.52
N PRO A 217 -15.54 -7.12 5.28
CA PRO A 217 -14.51 -6.14 4.94
C PRO A 217 -13.11 -6.74 5.15
N LEU A 218 -12.12 -6.26 4.39
CA LEU A 218 -10.73 -6.60 4.70
C LEU A 218 -10.32 -5.83 5.95
N ARG A 219 -9.86 -6.56 6.97
CA ARG A 219 -9.36 -6.01 8.25
C ARG A 219 -7.84 -6.14 8.34
N TYR A 220 -7.19 -5.09 8.82
CA TYR A 220 -5.74 -5.06 9.06
C TYR A 220 -5.42 -4.28 10.33
N ILE A 221 -4.22 -4.50 10.86
CA ILE A 221 -3.57 -3.55 11.76
C ILE A 221 -2.36 -2.97 11.02
N ALA A 222 -2.36 -1.66 10.79
CA ALA A 222 -1.24 -0.93 10.21
C ALA A 222 -0.40 -0.32 11.33
N MET A 223 0.81 -0.82 11.54
CA MET A 223 1.71 -0.38 12.62
C MET A 223 3.07 0.09 12.11
N GLN A 224 3.81 0.84 12.94
CA GLN A 224 5.22 1.12 12.69
C GLN A 224 6.11 -0.12 12.87
N GLY A 225 7.35 -0.07 12.38
CA GLY A 225 8.40 -1.03 12.76
C GLY A 225 8.80 -0.78 14.22
N PRO A 226 8.70 -1.77 15.13
CA PRO A 226 8.86 -1.55 16.58
C PRO A 226 10.12 -0.77 16.98
N THR A 227 9.96 0.15 17.94
CA THR A 227 11.08 0.78 18.66
C THR A 227 11.52 -0.14 19.80
N GLN A 228 12.72 0.03 20.34
CA GLN A 228 13.18 -0.80 21.47
C GLN A 228 12.22 -0.76 22.68
N PRO A 229 11.64 0.40 23.07
CA PRO A 229 10.65 0.44 24.15
C PRO A 229 9.30 -0.18 23.79
N SER A 230 8.93 -0.21 22.50
CA SER A 230 7.59 -0.67 22.07
C SER A 230 7.50 -2.19 21.80
N ILE A 231 8.53 -2.99 22.10
CA ILE A 231 8.54 -4.43 21.75
C ILE A 231 7.45 -5.19 22.52
N ASP A 232 7.42 -5.07 23.85
CA ASP A 232 6.42 -5.74 24.70
C ASP A 232 5.00 -5.25 24.35
N TYR A 233 4.83 -3.94 24.13
CA TYR A 233 3.57 -3.31 23.72
C TYR A 233 3.03 -3.88 22.40
N VAL A 234 3.91 -4.13 21.42
CA VAL A 234 3.53 -4.73 20.12
C VAL A 234 3.17 -6.20 20.26
N TRP A 235 3.84 -6.96 21.13
CA TRP A 235 3.46 -8.35 21.38
C TRP A 235 2.19 -8.50 22.20
N ARG A 236 1.96 -7.62 23.18
CA ARG A 236 0.68 -7.53 23.88
C ARG A 236 -0.45 -7.21 22.91
N MET A 237 -0.26 -6.26 22.01
CA MET A 237 -1.20 -5.99 20.91
C MET A 237 -1.48 -7.25 20.07
N ILE A 238 -0.46 -8.02 19.70
CA ILE A 238 -0.63 -9.26 18.93
C ILE A 238 -1.45 -10.29 19.75
N ALA A 239 -1.19 -10.44 21.04
CA ALA A 239 -1.90 -11.36 21.92
C ALA A 239 -3.37 -10.97 22.16
N GLU A 240 -3.67 -9.68 22.27
CA GLU A 240 -5.03 -9.18 22.48
C GLU A 240 -5.87 -9.20 21.20
N GLN A 241 -5.26 -8.90 20.04
CA GLN A 241 -5.99 -8.68 18.79
C GLN A 241 -6.06 -9.89 17.85
N MET A 242 -5.31 -10.98 18.11
CA MET A 242 -5.16 -12.12 17.19
C MET A 242 -5.42 -13.47 17.86
N SER A 243 -6.30 -14.27 17.26
CA SER A 243 -6.38 -15.71 17.49
C SER A 243 -5.22 -16.46 16.81
N SER A 244 -5.04 -17.75 17.11
CA SER A 244 -4.05 -18.60 16.42
C SER A 244 -4.64 -19.17 15.12
N PRO A 245 -3.97 -19.06 13.94
CA PRO A 245 -2.69 -18.40 13.69
C PRO A 245 -2.80 -16.90 13.38
N ALA A 246 -1.86 -16.11 13.91
CA ALA A 246 -1.66 -14.71 13.55
C ALA A 246 -0.70 -14.56 12.35
N VAL A 247 -0.83 -13.49 11.57
CA VAL A 247 0.06 -13.17 10.43
C VAL A 247 0.59 -11.75 10.52
N ILE A 248 1.91 -11.62 10.42
CA ILE A 248 2.64 -10.35 10.35
C ILE A 248 3.37 -10.26 9.02
N VAL A 249 3.09 -9.22 8.24
CA VAL A 249 3.80 -8.87 7.01
C VAL A 249 4.71 -7.67 7.27
N GLN A 250 6.02 -7.90 7.15
CA GLN A 250 7.06 -6.90 7.29
C GLN A 250 7.61 -6.50 5.91
N LEU A 251 7.52 -5.22 5.58
CA LEU A 251 7.88 -4.66 4.25
C LEU A 251 9.19 -3.85 4.28
N THR A 252 10.03 -4.01 5.30
CA THR A 252 11.30 -3.29 5.50
C THR A 252 12.31 -4.21 6.19
N THR A 253 13.59 -4.12 5.85
CA THR A 253 14.63 -4.78 6.66
C THR A 253 14.89 -4.01 7.95
N MET A 254 15.51 -4.63 8.96
CA MET A 254 15.76 -3.97 10.26
C MET A 254 16.59 -2.68 10.11
N ALA A 255 17.54 -2.67 9.17
CA ALA A 255 18.23 -1.46 8.72
C ALA A 255 18.28 -1.37 7.19
N GLU A 256 18.26 -0.15 6.67
CA GLU A 256 18.35 0.16 5.23
C GLU A 256 19.23 1.41 5.08
N GLY A 257 20.20 1.39 4.16
CA GLY A 257 21.16 2.49 4.00
C GLY A 257 22.03 2.80 5.24
N GLY A 258 22.07 1.90 6.23
CA GLY A 258 22.69 2.13 7.54
C GLY A 258 21.79 2.78 8.59
N VAL A 259 20.54 3.13 8.25
CA VAL A 259 19.55 3.69 9.17
C VAL A 259 18.66 2.57 9.73
N VAL A 260 18.41 2.56 11.03
CA VAL A 260 17.50 1.59 11.67
C VAL A 260 16.05 1.92 11.29
N LYS A 261 15.40 1.00 10.58
CA LYS A 261 14.01 1.09 10.12
C LYS A 261 13.05 0.26 10.99
N CYS A 262 13.55 -0.81 11.61
CA CYS A 262 12.82 -1.66 12.55
C CYS A 262 13.82 -2.24 13.55
N HIS A 263 13.50 -2.33 14.85
CA HIS A 263 14.34 -3.11 15.77
C HIS A 263 14.05 -4.60 15.59
N GLN A 264 15.00 -5.46 15.94
CA GLN A 264 14.74 -6.89 16.03
C GLN A 264 13.76 -7.11 17.18
N TYR A 265 12.54 -7.54 16.86
CA TYR A 265 11.43 -7.66 17.83
C TYR A 265 10.96 -9.11 18.02
N PHE A 266 11.67 -10.08 17.46
CA PHE A 266 11.42 -11.51 17.61
C PHE A 266 12.75 -12.27 17.66
N PRO A 267 12.81 -13.46 18.29
CA PRO A 267 13.97 -14.33 18.18
C PRO A 267 14.18 -14.78 16.72
N ASP A 268 15.36 -14.49 16.19
CA ASP A 268 15.84 -14.97 14.88
C ASP A 268 17.09 -15.86 14.99
N ASN A 269 17.62 -16.03 16.20
CA ASN A 269 18.81 -16.82 16.51
C ASN A 269 18.45 -18.20 17.07
N GLN A 270 18.91 -19.28 16.44
CA GLN A 270 18.68 -20.66 16.89
C GLN A 270 19.40 -21.01 18.20
N ASP A 271 20.50 -20.32 18.54
CA ASP A 271 21.20 -20.51 19.82
C ASP A 271 20.45 -19.86 21.00
N HIS A 272 19.60 -18.87 20.71
CA HIS A 272 18.77 -18.14 21.68
C HIS A 272 17.33 -18.02 21.15
N PRO A 273 16.62 -19.16 20.99
CA PRO A 273 15.39 -19.22 20.23
C PRO A 273 14.18 -18.65 20.97
N THR A 274 14.26 -18.45 22.30
CA THR A 274 13.14 -17.99 23.13
C THR A 274 13.46 -16.66 23.79
N TRP A 275 12.55 -15.70 23.67
CA TRP A 275 12.55 -14.43 24.40
C TRP A 275 11.38 -14.43 25.39
N THR A 276 11.62 -13.95 26.62
CA THR A 276 10.55 -13.59 27.55
C THR A 276 10.20 -12.13 27.35
N LEU A 277 8.90 -11.82 27.38
CA LEU A 277 8.34 -10.48 27.25
C LEU A 277 7.78 -10.03 28.59
N ASN A 278 7.83 -8.72 28.85
CA ASN A 278 7.32 -8.10 30.07
C ASN A 278 7.90 -8.68 31.38
N GLU A 279 9.22 -8.96 31.41
CA GLU A 279 9.92 -9.49 32.60
C GLU A 279 9.82 -8.58 33.85
N HIS A 280 9.48 -7.30 33.66
CA HIS A 280 9.40 -6.30 34.73
C HIS A 280 7.97 -5.91 35.12
N ASP A 281 6.96 -6.58 34.55
CA ASP A 281 5.53 -6.27 34.71
C ASP A 281 5.20 -4.78 34.54
N ALA A 282 5.48 -4.25 33.35
CA ALA A 282 5.36 -2.84 32.98
C ALA A 282 3.94 -2.25 33.03
N TRP A 283 2.93 -3.10 33.27
CA TRP A 283 1.51 -2.73 33.42
C TRP A 283 0.91 -3.17 34.77
N ASN A 284 1.71 -3.76 35.68
CA ASN A 284 1.28 -4.21 37.00
C ASN A 284 0.04 -5.13 36.97
N ASP A 285 -0.08 -5.99 35.95
CA ASP A 285 -1.25 -6.83 35.70
C ASP A 285 -0.92 -8.31 35.44
N ASP A 286 0.29 -8.74 35.83
CA ASP A 286 0.77 -10.12 35.69
C ASP A 286 0.88 -10.63 34.24
N TRP A 287 0.59 -9.82 33.20
CA TRP A 287 0.65 -10.24 31.79
C TRP A 287 2.08 -10.62 31.40
N GLN A 288 2.30 -11.85 30.97
CA GLN A 288 3.61 -12.30 30.48
C GLN A 288 3.47 -13.27 29.31
N ALA A 289 4.45 -13.23 28.41
CA ALA A 289 4.50 -14.06 27.23
C ALA A 289 5.93 -14.51 26.91
N GLN A 290 6.06 -15.63 26.20
CA GLN A 290 7.33 -16.06 25.61
C GLN A 290 7.16 -16.26 24.10
N ILE A 291 8.05 -15.65 23.31
CA ILE A 291 8.12 -15.86 21.86
C ILE A 291 9.26 -16.84 21.59
N THR A 292 8.95 -17.94 20.92
CA THR A 292 9.93 -18.96 20.52
C THR A 292 10.02 -19.07 19.00
N TYR A 293 11.23 -19.01 18.46
CA TYR A 293 11.55 -19.34 17.08
C TYR A 293 11.36 -20.85 16.84
N ASP A 294 10.59 -21.21 15.81
CA ASP A 294 10.29 -22.59 15.46
C ASP A 294 10.92 -23.01 14.12
N SER A 295 10.68 -22.25 13.04
CA SER A 295 11.18 -22.59 11.71
C SER A 295 11.31 -21.39 10.76
N PHE A 296 12.10 -21.57 9.70
CA PHE A 296 12.40 -20.57 8.68
C PHE A 296 12.40 -21.22 7.28
N GLU A 297 11.87 -20.49 6.30
CA GLU A 297 11.78 -20.89 4.90
C GLU A 297 12.00 -19.65 4.00
N GLU A 298 12.77 -19.78 2.92
CA GLU A 298 12.87 -18.76 1.87
C GLU A 298 11.95 -19.11 0.70
N LEU A 299 11.11 -18.16 0.29
CA LEU A 299 10.14 -18.29 -0.80
C LEU A 299 10.40 -17.22 -1.88
N ALA A 300 9.81 -17.41 -3.06
CA ALA A 300 9.94 -16.52 -4.21
C ALA A 300 11.40 -16.12 -4.52
N GLU A 301 12.27 -17.13 -4.68
CA GLU A 301 13.72 -16.96 -4.91
C GLU A 301 14.42 -16.06 -3.86
N GLY A 302 14.04 -16.20 -2.58
CA GLY A 302 14.59 -15.40 -1.47
C GLY A 302 14.02 -13.98 -1.38
N ALA A 303 12.95 -13.67 -2.12
CA ALA A 303 12.24 -12.40 -1.97
C ALA A 303 11.43 -12.34 -0.66
N ILE A 304 10.94 -13.50 -0.18
CA ILE A 304 10.16 -13.63 1.05
C ILE A 304 10.94 -14.52 2.02
N GLU A 305 11.19 -14.03 3.22
CA GLU A 305 11.55 -14.86 4.37
C GLU A 305 10.29 -15.15 5.19
N LYS A 306 9.93 -16.43 5.32
CA LYS A 306 8.81 -16.91 6.11
C LYS A 306 9.34 -17.57 7.38
N ARG A 307 8.89 -17.09 8.54
CA ARG A 307 9.20 -17.63 9.86
C ARG A 307 7.94 -18.12 10.55
N LYS A 308 8.05 -19.24 11.26
CA LYS A 308 7.08 -19.66 12.27
C LYS A 308 7.62 -19.27 13.64
N LEU A 309 6.81 -18.56 14.40
CA LEU A 309 7.04 -18.23 15.80
C LEU A 309 5.92 -18.85 16.64
N LEU A 310 6.22 -19.17 17.89
CA LEU A 310 5.29 -19.72 18.88
C LEU A 310 5.20 -18.77 20.06
N MET A 311 4.03 -18.15 20.24
CA MET A 311 3.73 -17.25 21.35
C MET A 311 3.04 -18.04 22.46
N HIS A 312 3.73 -18.24 23.57
CA HIS A 312 3.21 -18.89 24.77
C HIS A 312 2.75 -17.77 25.72
N LEU A 313 1.45 -17.68 25.99
CA LEU A 313 0.93 -16.78 27.02
C LEU A 313 0.93 -17.51 28.37
N LYS A 314 1.23 -16.80 29.45
CA LYS A 314 1.33 -17.36 30.82
C LYS A 314 0.08 -18.16 31.25
N ASP A 315 -1.09 -17.77 30.75
CA ASP A 315 -2.39 -18.36 31.10
C ASP A 315 -2.97 -19.30 30.01
N GLU A 316 -2.18 -19.66 28.99
CA GLU A 316 -2.58 -20.60 27.93
C GLU A 316 -1.70 -21.85 27.92
N GLU A 317 -2.31 -23.03 27.78
CA GLU A 317 -1.60 -24.33 27.74
C GLU A 317 -0.92 -24.57 26.38
N GLU A 318 -1.55 -24.14 25.28
CA GLU A 318 -1.07 -24.34 23.91
C GLU A 318 -0.54 -23.02 23.32
N PRO A 319 0.63 -23.01 22.65
CA PRO A 319 1.16 -21.80 22.04
C PRO A 319 0.35 -21.36 20.82
N ARG A 320 0.14 -20.04 20.71
CA ARG A 320 -0.40 -19.43 19.49
C ARG A 320 0.68 -19.39 18.40
N VAL A 321 0.33 -19.82 17.19
CA VAL A 321 1.21 -19.75 16.02
C VAL A 321 1.20 -18.33 15.47
N VAL A 322 2.38 -17.77 15.22
CA VAL A 322 2.53 -16.47 14.57
C VAL A 322 3.42 -16.65 13.33
N TRP A 323 2.85 -16.44 12.16
CA TRP A 323 3.58 -16.43 10.89
C TRP A 323 4.13 -15.03 10.63
N HIS A 324 5.45 -14.93 10.50
CA HIS A 324 6.13 -13.69 10.14
C HIS A 324 6.67 -13.78 8.71
N LEU A 325 6.30 -12.81 7.87
CA LEU A 325 6.64 -12.74 6.46
C LEU A 325 7.41 -11.45 6.18
N LEU A 326 8.74 -11.53 6.03
CA LEU A 326 9.58 -10.40 5.64
C LEU A 326 9.81 -10.39 4.13
N TYR A 327 9.37 -9.32 3.46
CA TYR A 327 9.66 -9.09 2.06
C TYR A 327 10.94 -8.27 1.88
N ARG A 328 11.93 -8.83 1.18
CA ARG A 328 13.28 -8.27 1.02
C ARG A 328 13.48 -7.41 -0.23
N ARG A 329 12.63 -7.56 -1.24
CA ARG A 329 12.78 -6.92 -2.56
C ARG A 329 11.93 -5.66 -2.73
N TRP A 330 11.78 -4.87 -1.66
CA TRP A 330 11.22 -3.52 -1.74
C TRP A 330 12.33 -2.50 -1.43
N PRO A 331 12.83 -1.74 -2.41
CA PRO A 331 13.87 -0.74 -2.16
C PRO A 331 13.36 0.40 -1.29
N ASP A 332 14.22 0.90 -0.40
CA ASP A 332 13.93 2.11 0.37
C ASP A 332 13.72 3.30 -0.57
N PHE A 333 12.73 4.14 -0.27
CA PHE A 333 12.24 5.25 -1.12
C PHE A 333 11.69 4.87 -2.51
N GLY A 334 11.59 3.57 -2.84
CA GLY A 334 11.09 3.09 -4.13
C GLY A 334 9.80 2.27 -4.05
N VAL A 335 9.59 1.50 -5.12
CA VAL A 335 8.51 0.51 -5.30
C VAL A 335 9.14 -0.80 -5.79
N PRO A 336 8.46 -1.96 -5.67
CA PRO A 336 8.95 -3.21 -6.25
C PRO A 336 9.19 -3.04 -7.76
N GLU A 337 10.29 -3.60 -8.25
CA GLU A 337 10.59 -3.61 -9.69
C GLU A 337 9.62 -4.55 -10.43
N LEU A 338 9.46 -4.35 -11.74
CA LEU A 338 8.57 -5.18 -12.57
C LEU A 338 8.91 -6.68 -12.51
N GLU A 339 10.18 -7.04 -12.30
CA GLU A 339 10.65 -8.42 -12.17
C GLU A 339 10.37 -9.04 -10.79
N ASP A 340 10.01 -8.23 -9.79
CA ASP A 340 9.73 -8.67 -8.42
C ASP A 340 8.22 -8.74 -8.09
N LEU A 341 7.36 -8.31 -9.02
CA LEU A 341 5.90 -8.30 -8.86
C LEU A 341 5.31 -9.68 -8.54
N ASP A 342 5.78 -10.74 -9.20
CA ASP A 342 5.28 -12.10 -8.93
C ASP A 342 5.55 -12.51 -7.48
N GLY A 343 6.75 -12.23 -6.96
CA GLY A 343 7.09 -12.47 -5.56
C GLY A 343 6.30 -11.58 -4.58
N PHE A 344 5.92 -10.37 -5.00
CA PHE A 344 5.07 -9.48 -4.21
C PHE A 344 3.60 -9.96 -4.16
N PHE A 345 3.07 -10.49 -5.26
CA PHE A 345 1.75 -11.13 -5.29
C PHE A 345 1.73 -12.48 -4.56
N ASP A 346 2.84 -13.23 -4.56
CA ASP A 346 2.99 -14.42 -3.73
C ASP A 346 2.97 -14.08 -2.24
N LEU A 347 3.65 -13.01 -1.80
CA LEU A 347 3.58 -12.52 -0.42
C LEU A 347 2.14 -12.21 -0.01
N MET A 348 1.42 -11.48 -0.86
CA MET A 348 0.00 -11.17 -0.68
C MET A 348 -0.84 -12.44 -0.51
N ARG A 349 -0.73 -13.38 -1.46
CA ARG A 349 -1.42 -14.68 -1.45
C ARG A 349 -1.12 -15.51 -0.20
N ILE A 350 0.15 -15.72 0.11
CA ILE A 350 0.62 -16.50 1.27
C ILE A 350 0.12 -15.87 2.57
N SER A 351 0.14 -14.53 2.68
CA SER A 351 -0.37 -13.85 3.88
C SER A 351 -1.88 -14.01 4.08
N ARG A 352 -2.66 -14.24 3.02
CA ARG A 352 -4.09 -14.62 3.14
C ARG A 352 -4.24 -16.08 3.56
N GLU A 353 -3.52 -16.98 2.89
CA GLU A 353 -3.59 -18.43 3.13
C GLU A 353 -3.19 -18.83 4.57
N LEU A 354 -2.28 -18.09 5.20
CA LEU A 354 -1.81 -18.34 6.57
C LEU A 354 -2.64 -17.64 7.66
N SER A 355 -3.60 -16.77 7.31
CA SER A 355 -4.39 -16.01 8.27
C SER A 355 -5.65 -16.76 8.67
N ALA A 356 -5.98 -16.77 9.96
CA ALA A 356 -7.35 -17.07 10.38
C ALA A 356 -8.32 -16.04 9.74
N PRO A 357 -9.52 -16.44 9.27
CA PRO A 357 -10.46 -15.53 8.60
C PRO A 357 -10.90 -14.34 9.47
N GLU A 358 -11.00 -14.56 10.78
CA GLU A 358 -11.47 -13.60 11.77
C GLU A 358 -10.37 -12.63 12.26
N ASN A 359 -9.10 -12.92 11.95
CA ASN A 359 -7.95 -12.10 12.34
C ASN A 359 -7.72 -10.95 11.34
N PRO A 360 -7.51 -9.71 11.80
CA PRO A 360 -6.86 -8.70 10.96
C PRO A 360 -5.43 -9.15 10.61
N ARG A 361 -4.95 -8.90 9.39
CA ARG A 361 -3.51 -9.10 9.08
C ARG A 361 -2.70 -7.90 9.55
N ILE A 362 -1.58 -8.14 10.25
CA ILE A 362 -0.70 -7.05 10.71
C ILE A 362 0.26 -6.71 9.57
N ILE A 363 0.24 -5.47 9.08
CA ILE A 363 1.09 -5.00 7.98
C ILE A 363 1.95 -3.84 8.47
N HIS A 364 3.28 -3.95 8.38
CA HIS A 364 4.18 -2.88 8.79
C HIS A 364 5.38 -2.67 7.86
N CYS A 365 5.97 -1.49 7.96
CA CYS A 365 7.26 -1.16 7.37
C CYS A 365 8.08 -0.41 8.43
N SER A 366 8.72 0.72 8.10
CA SER A 366 9.37 1.58 9.09
C SER A 366 8.35 2.49 9.80
N ALA A 367 7.74 3.43 9.09
CA ALA A 367 6.71 4.32 9.64
C ALA A 367 5.31 3.69 9.70
N GLY A 368 5.09 2.58 8.98
CA GLY A 368 3.79 1.92 8.91
C GLY A 368 2.78 2.61 7.99
N VAL A 369 3.23 3.39 6.99
CA VAL A 369 2.34 4.25 6.18
C VAL A 369 2.59 4.17 4.67
N GLY A 370 3.84 4.31 4.20
CA GLY A 370 4.17 4.26 2.76
C GLY A 370 3.97 2.88 2.14
N ARG A 371 4.92 1.97 2.38
CA ARG A 371 4.87 0.59 1.86
C ARG A 371 3.66 -0.20 2.41
N THR A 372 3.35 -0.01 3.70
CA THR A 372 2.14 -0.55 4.35
C THR A 372 0.86 -0.13 3.65
N GLY A 373 0.66 1.18 3.40
CA GLY A 373 -0.51 1.67 2.68
C GLY A 373 -0.56 1.11 1.26
N THR A 374 0.56 1.10 0.55
CA THR A 374 0.66 0.58 -0.83
C THR A 374 0.26 -0.91 -0.90
N PHE A 375 0.72 -1.73 0.04
CA PHE A 375 0.32 -3.15 0.14
C PHE A 375 -1.18 -3.30 0.41
N ILE A 376 -1.73 -2.56 1.38
CA ILE A 376 -3.14 -2.64 1.75
C ILE A 376 -4.06 -2.14 0.62
N THR A 377 -3.69 -1.06 -0.07
CA THR A 377 -4.42 -0.55 -1.24
C THR A 377 -4.43 -1.59 -2.36
N LEU A 378 -3.29 -2.19 -2.69
CA LEU A 378 -3.22 -3.20 -3.74
C LEU A 378 -4.02 -4.46 -3.37
N GLU A 379 -3.91 -4.97 -2.14
CA GLU A 379 -4.73 -6.11 -1.68
C GLU A 379 -6.23 -5.87 -1.85
N HIS A 380 -6.71 -4.67 -1.49
CA HIS A 380 -8.10 -4.32 -1.67
C HIS A 380 -8.48 -4.20 -3.14
N LEU A 381 -7.74 -3.42 -3.92
CA LEU A 381 -8.04 -3.20 -5.34
C LEU A 381 -7.92 -4.46 -6.19
N MET A 382 -7.04 -5.40 -5.83
CA MET A 382 -6.96 -6.73 -6.46
C MET A 382 -8.22 -7.54 -6.18
N ARG A 383 -8.71 -7.58 -4.93
CA ARG A 383 -10.01 -8.21 -4.60
C ARG A 383 -11.15 -7.56 -5.39
N GLU A 384 -11.20 -6.23 -5.45
CA GLU A 384 -12.25 -5.52 -6.18
C GLU A 384 -12.16 -5.74 -7.71
N LEU A 385 -10.96 -5.86 -8.26
CA LEU A 385 -10.75 -6.27 -9.66
C LEU A 385 -11.24 -7.71 -9.90
N GLU A 386 -10.94 -8.66 -9.00
CA GLU A 386 -11.43 -10.04 -9.09
C GLU A 386 -12.95 -10.10 -9.09
N LEU A 387 -13.60 -9.34 -8.19
CA LEU A 387 -15.07 -9.21 -8.06
C LEU A 387 -15.76 -8.49 -9.23
N GLY A 388 -15.00 -7.93 -10.19
CA GLY A 388 -15.56 -7.18 -11.31
C GLY A 388 -16.07 -5.79 -10.93
N THR A 389 -15.74 -5.27 -9.75
CA THR A 389 -16.07 -3.90 -9.30
C THR A 389 -15.68 -2.87 -10.37
N PHE A 390 -14.48 -3.05 -10.94
CA PHE A 390 -13.87 -2.17 -11.93
C PHE A 390 -14.67 -2.10 -13.25
N GLU A 391 -15.47 -3.11 -13.61
CA GLU A 391 -16.27 -3.13 -14.85
C GLU A 391 -17.35 -2.02 -14.90
N LYS A 392 -17.63 -1.38 -13.76
CA LYS A 392 -18.61 -0.29 -13.61
C LYS A 392 -18.01 1.12 -13.75
N TYR A 393 -16.74 1.22 -14.14
CA TYR A 393 -15.94 2.46 -14.11
C TYR A 393 -15.43 2.87 -15.51
N ASP A 394 -16.12 2.46 -16.58
CA ASP A 394 -15.79 2.76 -17.98
C ASP A 394 -16.33 4.12 -18.49
N GLU A 395 -17.14 4.80 -17.68
CA GLU A 395 -17.67 6.14 -17.95
C GLU A 395 -16.54 7.21 -18.04
N PRO A 396 -16.44 7.97 -19.14
CA PRO A 396 -15.30 8.84 -19.39
C PRO A 396 -15.42 10.25 -18.75
N VAL A 397 -14.37 10.60 -18.00
CA VAL A 397 -14.06 11.94 -17.42
C VAL A 397 -14.98 12.36 -16.26
N GLU A 398 -14.37 12.73 -15.12
CA GLU A 398 -15.03 13.01 -13.82
C GLU A 398 -15.77 11.82 -13.17
N GLY A 399 -15.55 10.59 -13.66
CA GLY A 399 -15.96 9.36 -12.97
C GLY A 399 -15.16 9.10 -11.67
N PRO A 400 -15.72 8.31 -10.74
CA PRO A 400 -15.06 7.94 -9.48
C PRO A 400 -13.72 7.23 -9.72
N ASP A 401 -12.77 7.41 -8.79
CA ASP A 401 -11.42 6.85 -8.88
C ASP A 401 -11.14 5.98 -7.66
N LEU A 402 -11.27 4.66 -7.85
CA LEU A 402 -11.07 3.68 -6.78
C LEU A 402 -9.68 3.74 -6.15
N VAL A 403 -8.63 4.15 -6.87
CA VAL A 403 -7.29 4.27 -6.30
C VAL A 403 -7.24 5.47 -5.36
N PHE A 404 -7.72 6.63 -5.80
CA PHE A 404 -7.82 7.83 -4.98
C PHE A 404 -8.71 7.58 -3.75
N GLU A 405 -9.93 7.08 -3.95
CA GLU A 405 -10.92 6.81 -2.89
C GLU A 405 -10.38 5.83 -1.84
N THR A 406 -9.72 4.74 -2.27
CA THR A 406 -9.12 3.77 -1.35
C THR A 406 -7.98 4.41 -0.55
N VAL A 407 -7.11 5.21 -1.17
CA VAL A 407 -6.01 5.86 -0.44
C VAL A 407 -6.54 6.95 0.51
N ASP A 408 -7.59 7.69 0.12
CA ASP A 408 -8.17 8.72 0.99
C ASP A 408 -8.84 8.12 2.23
N HIS A 409 -9.60 7.04 2.05
CA HIS A 409 -10.22 6.27 3.12
C HIS A 409 -9.19 5.54 4.01
N LEU A 410 -8.01 5.21 3.48
CA LEU A 410 -6.87 4.78 4.29
C LEU A 410 -6.26 5.93 5.09
N ARG A 411 -6.17 7.14 4.52
CA ARG A 411 -5.71 8.35 5.24
C ARG A 411 -6.70 8.82 6.31
N GLU A 412 -7.99 8.53 6.16
CA GLU A 412 -8.97 8.67 7.25
C GLU A 412 -8.67 7.75 8.43
N GLN A 413 -8.03 6.60 8.21
CA GLN A 413 -7.78 5.61 9.27
C GLN A 413 -6.33 5.64 9.78
N ARG A 414 -5.36 6.10 8.98
CA ARG A 414 -3.98 6.30 9.43
C ARG A 414 -3.31 7.40 8.61
N VAL A 415 -2.74 8.40 9.27
CA VAL A 415 -2.04 9.50 8.61
C VAL A 415 -0.90 8.98 7.70
N GLY A 416 -0.72 9.60 6.54
CA GLY A 416 0.40 9.38 5.62
C GLY A 416 0.31 8.11 4.78
N MET A 417 -0.82 7.39 4.77
CA MET A 417 -0.97 6.15 4.00
C MET A 417 -0.74 6.40 2.50
N VAL A 418 0.10 5.54 1.88
CA VAL A 418 0.69 5.78 0.54
C VAL A 418 1.40 7.15 0.50
N GLN A 419 2.52 7.22 1.22
CA GLN A 419 3.24 8.46 1.51
C GLN A 419 3.98 9.05 0.30
N GLY A 420 4.47 8.19 -0.61
CA GLY A 420 5.30 8.62 -1.74
C GLY A 420 4.53 8.73 -3.06
N ARG A 421 4.76 9.82 -3.81
CA ARG A 421 4.30 9.95 -5.21
C ARG A 421 4.63 8.71 -6.08
N PRO A 422 5.84 8.11 -6.02
CA PRO A 422 6.13 6.88 -6.78
C PRO A 422 5.25 5.69 -6.38
N GLN A 423 4.88 5.58 -5.10
CA GLN A 423 4.01 4.52 -4.58
C GLN A 423 2.58 4.67 -5.10
N PHE A 424 2.06 5.91 -5.12
CA PHE A 424 0.73 6.20 -5.68
C PHE A 424 0.69 5.87 -7.19
N MET A 425 1.69 6.33 -7.95
CA MET A 425 1.84 6.00 -9.37
C MET A 425 1.93 4.49 -9.64
N PHE A 426 2.68 3.76 -8.81
CA PHE A 426 2.84 2.31 -8.91
C PHE A 426 1.51 1.56 -8.74
N ILE A 427 0.60 2.03 -7.88
CA ILE A 427 -0.73 1.43 -7.74
C ILE A 427 -1.52 1.51 -9.05
N TYR A 428 -1.55 2.68 -9.72
CA TYR A 428 -2.19 2.79 -11.05
C TYR A 428 -1.52 1.90 -12.10
N GLN A 429 -0.19 1.80 -12.09
CA GLN A 429 0.57 0.96 -13.04
C GLN A 429 0.25 -0.54 -12.84
N VAL A 430 0.25 -1.01 -11.60
CA VAL A 430 -0.09 -2.40 -11.26
C VAL A 430 -1.55 -2.69 -11.59
N MET A 431 -2.49 -1.85 -11.19
CA MET A 431 -3.91 -2.10 -11.47
C MET A 431 -4.24 -2.01 -12.98
N ARG A 432 -3.59 -1.13 -13.73
CA ARG A 432 -3.67 -1.09 -15.21
C ARG A 432 -3.16 -2.39 -15.82
N LYS A 433 -2.00 -2.89 -15.36
CA LYS A 433 -1.44 -4.17 -15.83
C LYS A 433 -2.36 -5.35 -15.49
N LEU A 434 -2.84 -5.46 -14.25
CA LEU A 434 -3.71 -6.57 -13.84
C LEU A 434 -5.06 -6.56 -14.59
N TRP A 435 -5.62 -5.38 -14.87
CA TRP A 435 -6.78 -5.25 -15.76
C TRP A 435 -6.48 -5.79 -17.17
N GLN A 436 -5.35 -5.40 -17.75
CA GLN A 436 -4.91 -5.85 -19.06
C GLN A 436 -4.62 -7.36 -19.10
N ASP A 437 -4.04 -7.93 -18.04
CA ASP A 437 -3.82 -9.38 -17.94
C ASP A 437 -5.14 -10.17 -17.79
N LYS A 438 -6.18 -9.57 -17.19
CA LYS A 438 -7.50 -10.21 -16.96
C LYS A 438 -8.43 -10.13 -18.18
N TYR A 439 -8.46 -9.00 -18.89
CA TYR A 439 -9.43 -8.71 -19.96
C TYR A 439 -8.80 -8.30 -21.30
N GLY A 440 -7.50 -8.06 -21.34
CA GLY A 440 -6.79 -7.73 -22.57
C GLY A 440 -6.70 -8.96 -23.47
N VAL A 441 -7.10 -8.77 -24.73
CA VAL A 441 -6.79 -9.71 -25.81
C VAL A 441 -5.29 -9.57 -26.13
N ASP A 442 -4.58 -10.68 -26.35
CA ASP A 442 -3.19 -10.61 -26.82
C ASP A 442 -3.09 -9.93 -28.20
N GLU A 443 -1.90 -9.49 -28.63
CA GLU A 443 -1.73 -8.89 -29.97
C GLU A 443 -2.06 -9.87 -31.13
N GLU A 444 -2.34 -11.14 -30.84
CA GLU A 444 -2.70 -12.18 -31.81
C GLU A 444 -4.22 -12.48 -31.84
N GLY A 445 -5.03 -11.88 -30.97
CA GLY A 445 -6.49 -12.01 -30.97
C GLY A 445 -7.06 -13.12 -30.08
N ASN A 446 -6.26 -13.75 -29.21
CA ASN A 446 -6.73 -14.79 -28.29
C ASN A 446 -7.19 -14.21 -26.95
N GLU A 447 -8.26 -14.80 -26.40
CA GLU A 447 -8.66 -14.58 -25.01
C GLU A 447 -7.56 -15.11 -24.07
N PRO A 448 -7.21 -14.39 -22.99
CA PRO A 448 -6.23 -14.87 -22.03
C PRO A 448 -6.72 -16.16 -21.38
N ALA A 449 -5.88 -17.20 -21.39
CA ALA A 449 -6.25 -18.52 -20.90
C ALA A 449 -6.65 -18.45 -19.42
N ALA A 450 -7.93 -18.70 -19.14
CA ALA A 450 -8.48 -18.68 -17.79
C ALA A 450 -7.72 -19.68 -16.89
N LYS A 451 -6.89 -19.16 -15.98
CA LYS A 451 -6.30 -19.94 -14.89
C LYS A 451 -7.41 -20.35 -13.93
N ARG A 452 -8.07 -21.47 -14.24
CA ARG A 452 -8.95 -22.16 -13.30
C ARG A 452 -8.10 -22.54 -12.09
N LEU A 453 -8.37 -21.96 -10.92
CA LEU A 453 -7.95 -22.61 -9.68
C LEU A 453 -8.74 -23.92 -9.61
N GLU A 454 -8.02 -25.05 -9.70
CA GLU A 454 -8.60 -26.35 -9.42
C GLU A 454 -8.83 -26.47 -7.91
N VAL A 455 -10.02 -26.07 -7.48
CA VAL A 455 -10.56 -26.46 -6.18
C VAL A 455 -10.80 -27.97 -6.24
N GLY A 456 -10.06 -28.73 -5.44
CA GLY A 456 -10.25 -30.19 -5.35
C GLY A 456 -11.67 -30.53 -4.94
N ASP A 457 -12.29 -31.47 -5.67
CA ASP A 457 -13.65 -31.92 -5.41
C ASP A 457 -13.71 -32.69 -4.06
N PRO A 458 -14.53 -32.27 -3.09
CA PRO A 458 -14.59 -32.91 -1.78
C PRO A 458 -15.37 -34.25 -1.76
N PHE A 459 -15.84 -34.75 -2.91
CA PHE A 459 -16.59 -36.02 -3.00
C PHE A 459 -15.81 -37.13 -3.70
N ILE A 460 -14.69 -37.55 -3.10
CA ILE A 460 -14.16 -38.90 -3.29
C ILE A 460 -14.23 -39.63 -1.95
N ASP A 461 -15.16 -40.58 -1.87
CA ASP A 461 -15.42 -41.45 -0.73
C ASP A 461 -14.39 -42.58 -0.68
N ASP A 462 -13.30 -42.36 0.07
CA ASP A 462 -12.31 -43.39 0.36
C ASP A 462 -12.84 -44.34 1.45
N SER A 463 -13.67 -45.31 1.05
CA SER A 463 -14.11 -46.37 1.96
C SER A 463 -14.21 -47.76 1.32
N VAL A 464 -13.64 -48.74 2.06
CA VAL A 464 -13.82 -50.22 1.89
C VAL A 464 -13.07 -50.83 0.68
N SER A 465 -12.23 -51.88 0.79
CA SER A 465 -11.92 -52.81 1.89
C SER A 465 -10.53 -53.47 1.73
N ASP A 466 -9.98 -53.88 2.88
CA ASP A 466 -8.94 -54.90 3.07
C ASP A 466 -9.25 -56.26 2.39
N SER A 467 -8.23 -56.99 1.90
CA SER A 467 -8.06 -58.45 2.07
C SER A 467 -6.99 -59.13 1.16
N THR A 468 -5.87 -59.52 1.80
CA THR A 468 -5.17 -60.82 1.69
C THR A 468 -4.51 -61.35 0.39
N GLN A 469 -3.41 -62.09 0.62
CA GLN A 469 -2.71 -63.08 -0.22
C GLN A 469 -1.69 -62.54 -1.24
N ALA A 470 -0.54 -63.17 -1.53
CA ALA A 470 0.38 -64.13 -0.88
C ALA A 470 1.15 -64.81 -2.02
N ASN A 471 2.48 -64.91 -1.90
CA ASN A 471 3.41 -65.47 -2.91
C ASN A 471 3.46 -64.64 -4.23
N HIS A 472 4.60 -64.50 -4.91
CA HIS A 472 5.74 -65.42 -4.96
C HIS A 472 7.08 -64.70 -5.23
#